data_AF-A0A9E3T6Y2-F1
#
_entry.id   AF-A0A9E3T6Y2-F1
#
_cell.length_a   1.000
_cell.length_b   1.000
_cell.length_c   1.000
_cell.angle_alpha   90.00
_cell.angle_beta   90.00
_cell.angle_gamma   90.00
#
_symmetry.space_group_name_H-M   'P 1'
#
loop_
_entity.id
_entity.type
_entity.pdbx_description
1 polymer ?
#
loop_
_entity_poly.entity_id
_entity_poly.type
_entity_poly.pdbx_seq_one_letter_code
_entity_poly.pdbx_strand_id
1 'polypeptide(L)' 'MDDIKKEFQKALETLKNAMELSFKEYKKNPSKKNEIIGLWEYTLGEFFQYFYKVSEKYDAKDLYKAITKVMIFGK' A
#
# COMPACT_ATOMS: atom_id res chain seq x y z
N MET A 1 -7.32 -20.24 3.20
CA MET A 1 -7.83 -18.87 3.43
C MET A 1 -7.26 -18.23 4.70
N ASP A 2 -7.07 -18.97 5.79
CA ASP A 2 -6.60 -18.38 7.05
C ASP A 2 -5.16 -17.87 6.99
N ASP A 3 -4.27 -18.54 6.24
CA ASP A 3 -2.91 -18.04 6.05
C ASP A 3 -2.88 -16.73 5.26
N ILE A 4 -3.72 -16.61 4.23
CA ILE A 4 -3.90 -15.36 3.48
C ILE A 4 -4.39 -14.25 4.42
N LYS A 5 -5.40 -14.52 5.25
CA LYS A 5 -5.90 -13.53 6.23
C LYS A 5 -4.81 -13.04 7.19
N LYS A 6 -3.96 -13.94 7.69
CA LYS A 6 -2.83 -13.57 8.56
C LYS A 6 -1.86 -12.63 7.86
N GLU A 7 -1.54 -12.88 6.59
CA GLU A 7 -0.66 -11.99 5.83
C GLU A 7 -1.30 -10.61 5.59
N PHE A 8 -2.61 -10.53 5.31
CA PHE A 8 -3.32 -9.25 5.21
C PHE A 8 -3.34 -8.49 6.54
N GLN A 9 -3.48 -9.17 7.68
CA GLN A 9 -3.40 -8.54 9.00
C GLN A 9 -2.01 -7.96 9.27
N LYS A 10 -0.94 -8.71 8.96
CA LYS A 10 0.44 -8.21 9.08
C LYS A 10 0.66 -6.98 8.22
N ALA A 11 0.23 -7.02 6.95
CA ALA A 11 0.34 -5.89 6.03
C ALA A 11 -0.39 -4.65 6.56
N LEU A 12 -1.60 -4.82 7.11
CA LEU A 12 -2.36 -3.74 7.73
C LEU A 12 -1.60 -3.11 8.92
N GLU A 13 -1.05 -3.92 9.81
CA GLU A 13 -0.28 -3.42 10.96
C GLU A 13 1.01 -2.71 10.52
N THR A 14 1.70 -3.21 9.49
CA THR A 14 2.85 -2.52 8.90
C THR A 14 2.47 -1.16 8.34
N LEU A 15 1.37 -1.06 7.58
CA LEU A 15 0.90 0.20 7.01
C LEU A 15 0.47 1.21 8.09
N LYS A 16 -0.23 0.75 9.15
CA LYS A 16 -0.58 1.58 10.31
C LYS A 16 0.66 2.16 10.99
N ASN A 17 1.68 1.32 11.21
CA ASN A 17 2.92 1.77 11.83
C ASN A 17 3.66 2.80 10.96
N ALA A 18 3.77 2.56 9.64
CA ALA A 18 4.38 3.51 8.71
C ALA A 18 3.65 4.87 8.71
N MET A 19 2.32 4.85 8.78
CA MET A 19 1.48 6.04 8.88
C MET A 19 1.69 6.79 10.20
N GLU A 20 1.65 6.10 11.35
CA GLU A 20 1.96 6.70 12.64
C GLU A 20 3.34 7.39 12.66
N LEU A 21 4.36 6.72 12.12
CA LEU A 21 5.71 7.28 12.02
C LEU A 21 5.75 8.52 11.11
N SER A 22 5.07 8.45 9.95
CA SER A 22 4.96 9.59 9.02
C SER A 22 4.37 10.82 9.70
N PHE A 23 3.26 10.65 10.43
CA PHE A 23 2.58 11.76 11.10
C PHE A 23 3.36 12.27 12.32
N LYS A 24 4.01 11.38 13.09
CA LYS A 24 4.92 11.79 14.17
C LYS A 24 6.07 12.63 13.64
N GLU A 25 6.66 12.24 12.51
CA GLU A 25 7.75 12.99 11.90
C GLU A 25 7.29 14.34 11.36
N TYR A 26 6.14 14.39 10.69
CA TYR A 26 5.53 15.64 10.24
C TYR A 26 5.23 16.59 11.40
N LYS A 27 4.69 16.08 12.51
CA LYS A 27 4.42 16.86 13.73
C LYS A 27 5.70 17.46 14.32
N LYS A 28 6.82 16.75 14.25
CA LYS A 28 8.13 17.24 14.72
C LYS A 28 8.72 18.27 13.78
N ASN A 29 8.65 18.02 12.47
CA ASN A 29 9.19 18.90 11.44
C ASN A 29 8.31 18.94 10.18
N PRO A 30 7.43 19.94 10.05
CA PRO A 30 6.55 20.07 8.90
C PRO A 30 7.25 20.25 7.55
N SER A 31 8.52 20.68 7.52
CA SER A 31 9.25 20.86 6.25
C SER A 31 9.52 19.52 5.54
N LYS A 32 9.49 18.40 6.28
CA LYS A 32 9.64 17.04 5.73
C LYS A 32 8.42 16.53 4.97
N LYS A 33 7.37 17.33 4.80
CA LYS A 33 6.15 16.93 4.08
C LYS A 33 6.45 16.23 2.75
N ASN A 34 7.30 16.83 1.91
CA ASN A 34 7.57 16.29 0.57
C ASN A 34 8.41 15.00 0.62
N GLU A 35 9.32 14.87 1.60
CA GLU A 35 10.07 13.63 1.82
C GLU A 35 9.13 12.49 2.23
N ILE A 36 8.20 12.77 3.16
CA ILE A 36 7.19 11.79 3.60
C ILE A 36 6.31 11.38 2.42
N ILE A 37 5.82 12.33 1.63
CA ILE A 37 5.04 12.04 0.41
C ILE A 37 5.86 11.16 -0.54
N GLY A 38 7.13 11.49 -0.79
CA GLY A 38 7.99 10.70 -1.68
C GLY A 38 8.17 9.25 -1.22
N LEU A 39 8.25 8.99 0.09
CA LEU A 39 8.29 7.62 0.62
C LEU A 39 7.00 6.85 0.32
N TRP A 40 5.84 7.49 0.45
CA TRP A 40 4.56 6.88 0.13
C TRP A 40 4.40 6.65 -1.38
N GLU A 41 4.79 7.62 -2.21
CA GLU A 41 4.75 7.50 -3.67
C GLU A 41 5.62 6.34 -4.16
N TYR A 42 6.86 6.24 -3.67
CA TYR A 42 7.75 5.13 -3.98
C TYR A 42 7.14 3.78 -3.55
N THR A 43 6.69 3.68 -2.30
CA THR A 43 6.16 2.43 -1.73
C THR A 43 4.93 1.93 -2.48
N LEU A 44 3.97 2.83 -2.75
CA LEU A 44 2.76 2.49 -3.48
C LEU A 44 3.06 2.19 -4.95
N GLY A 45 3.97 2.95 -5.58
CA GLY A 45 4.41 2.71 -6.95
C GLY A 45 4.99 1.31 -7.16
N GLU A 46 5.96 0.92 -6.32
CA GLU A 46 6.55 -0.43 -6.34
C GLU A 46 5.49 -1.52 -6.14
N PHE A 47 4.58 -1.32 -5.19
CA PHE A 47 3.49 -2.26 -4.94
C PHE A 47 2.57 -2.42 -6.16
N PHE A 48 2.13 -1.32 -6.78
CA PHE A 48 1.26 -1.37 -7.96
C PHE A 48 1.94 -2.04 -9.16
N GLN A 49 3.23 -1.77 -9.38
CA GLN A 49 4.00 -2.43 -10.43
C GLN A 49 4.09 -3.93 -10.20
N TYR A 50 4.39 -4.36 -8.96
CA TYR A 50 4.40 -5.77 -8.62
C TYR A 50 3.02 -6.41 -8.77
N PHE A 51 1.97 -5.73 -8.32
CA PHE A 51 0.60 -6.21 -8.42
C PHE A 51 0.17 -6.44 -9.88
N TYR A 52 0.51 -5.52 -10.78
CA TYR A 52 0.27 -5.67 -12.21
C TYR A 52 1.00 -6.90 -12.78
N LYS A 53 2.29 -7.07 -12.49
CA LYS A 53 3.09 -8.23 -12.93
C LYS A 53 2.51 -9.56 -12.45
N VAL A 54 2.05 -9.62 -11.19
CA VAL A 54 1.38 -10.81 -10.64
C VAL A 54 0.08 -11.09 -11.39
N SER A 55 -0.71 -10.06 -11.70
CA SER A 55 -1.95 -10.25 -12.47
C SER A 55 -1.70 -10.82 -13.86
N GLU A 56 -0.63 -10.41 -14.55
CA GLU A 56 -0.24 -10.98 -15.83
C GLU A 56 0.23 -12.43 -15.69
N LYS A 57 1.05 -12.72 -14.67
CA LYS A 57 1.57 -14.07 -14.41
C LYS A 57 0.46 -15.12 -14.21
N TYR A 58 -0.66 -14.74 -13.61
CA TYR A 58 -1.77 -15.64 -13.31
C TYR A 58 -2.99 -15.45 -14.22
N ASP A 59 -2.87 -14.67 -15.30
CA ASP A 59 -3.97 -14.28 -16.20
C ASP A 59 -5.23 -13.78 -15.47
N ALA A 60 -5.02 -13.02 -14.40
CA ALA A 60 -6.04 -12.62 -13.43
C ALA A 60 -6.37 -11.12 -13.54
N LYS A 61 -6.51 -10.59 -14.76
CA LYS A 61 -6.75 -9.16 -15.01
C LYS A 61 -8.03 -8.63 -14.37
N ASP A 62 -9.07 -9.45 -14.27
CA ASP A 62 -10.33 -9.05 -13.63
C ASP A 62 -10.19 -8.92 -12.11
N LEU A 63 -9.39 -9.79 -11.48
CA LEU A 63 -9.03 -9.66 -10.07
C LEU A 63 -8.20 -8.40 -9.83
N TYR A 64 -7.26 -8.09 -10.74
CA TYR A 64 -6.51 -6.83 -10.71
C TYR A 64 -7.41 -5.60 -10.71
N LYS A 65 -8.39 -5.56 -11.63
CA LYS A 65 -9.35 -4.45 -11.71
C LYS A 65 -10.21 -4.35 -10.44
N ALA A 66 -10.69 -5.48 -9.92
CA ALA A 66 -11.51 -5.51 -8.71
C ALA A 66 -10.76 -4.97 -7.49
N ILE A 67 -9.56 -5.47 -7.22
CA ILE A 67 -8.74 -5.01 -6.09
C ILE A 67 -8.29 -3.56 -6.28
N THR A 68 -7.96 -3.14 -7.51
CA THR A 68 -7.63 -1.73 -7.81
C THR A 68 -8.76 -0.77 -7.45
N LYS A 69 -10.02 -1.14 -7.76
CA LYS A 69 -11.18 -0.36 -7.34
C LYS A 69 -11.27 -0.25 -5.81
N VAL A 70 -11.11 -1.37 -5.10
CA VAL A 70 -11.13 -1.39 -3.63
C VAL A 70 -10.04 -0.50 -3.05
N MET A 71 -8.83 -0.50 -3.62
CA MET A 71 -7.73 0.34 -3.13
C MET A 71 -7.96 1.85 -3.34
N ILE A 72 -8.56 2.24 -4.48
CA ILE A 72 -8.81 3.65 -4.79
C ILE A 72 -10.03 4.18 -4.04
N PHE A 73 -11.09 3.39 -3.91
CA PHE A 73 -12.38 3.85 -3.40
C PHE A 73 -12.73 3.36 -2.00
N GLY A 74 -11.95 2.42 -1.44
CA GLY A 74 -12.26 1.79 -0.15
C GLY A 74 -13.53 0.94 -0.16
N LYS A 75 -14.10 0.65 -1.33
CA LYS A 75 -15.35 -0.09 -1.56
C LYS A 75 -15.31 -0.83 -2.90
#